data_AF-A0A252CC97-F1
#
_entry.id   AF-A0A252CC97-F1
#
_cell.length_a   1.000
_cell.length_b   1.000
_cell.length_c   1.000
_cell.angle_alpha   90.00
_cell.angle_beta   90.00
_cell.angle_gamma   90.00
#
_symmetry.space_group_name_H-M   'P 1'
#
loop_
_entity.id
_entity.type
_entity.pdbx_description
1 polymer ?
#
loop_
_entity_poly.entity_id
_entity_poly.type
_entity_poly.pdbx_seq_one_letter_code
_entity_poly.pdbx_strand_id
1 'polypeptide(L)'
;MSHENIYQHFHPDEKQFIDRVLDWMDRVENNYSVVTTYFLNPREVEILESLANKRELQIFSTQDIAQTELTKIIIAPEFYQLDVADFDIALLEILYAKKFYQLKHSQILGSFLGQTGIRRSELGDIILSEGRAQVFVSKHLLEIFQNNIKKIGSATVQFVEKPFEELIETEAASVMKVVLVSSMRIDKIIASTFEISRNLAVNMLQSRKVKLNYLEIEKKDFTVEQGDLISVRGLGRIKILRILGETKKGKQKIECEITKNHKKR
;
A
#
# COMPACT_ATOMS: atom_id res chain seq x y z
N MET A 1 15.17 26.82 -3.27
CA MET A 1 16.17 25.84 -3.75
C MET A 1 15.96 25.64 -5.24
N SER A 2 17.00 25.49 -6.05
CA SER A 2 16.83 25.13 -7.46
C SER A 2 16.15 23.77 -7.58
N HIS A 3 15.27 23.59 -8.57
CA HIS A 3 14.51 22.35 -8.81
C HIS A 3 15.42 21.10 -8.83
N GLU A 4 16.66 21.24 -9.31
CA GLU A 4 17.63 20.14 -9.41
C GLU A 4 18.08 19.55 -8.06
N ASN A 5 18.07 20.32 -6.97
CA ASN A 5 18.55 19.83 -5.67
C ASN A 5 17.51 18.92 -4.97
N ILE A 6 16.23 19.07 -5.32
CA ILE A 6 15.16 18.27 -4.72
C ILE A 6 15.29 16.79 -5.12
N TYR A 7 15.56 16.52 -6.39
CA TYR A 7 15.62 15.15 -6.91
C TYR A 7 16.81 14.32 -6.39
N GLN A 8 17.88 14.97 -5.90
CA GLN A 8 19.08 14.26 -5.43
C GLN A 8 18.83 13.40 -4.18
N HIS A 9 17.76 13.68 -3.45
CA HIS A 9 17.39 12.96 -2.22
C HIS A 9 16.43 11.80 -2.44
N PHE A 10 15.98 11.58 -3.68
CA PHE A 10 14.95 10.60 -4.01
C PHE A 10 15.41 9.62 -5.10
N HIS A 11 14.78 8.46 -5.14
CA HIS A 11 15.05 7.48 -6.18
C HIS A 11 14.56 8.01 -7.55
N PRO A 12 15.26 7.77 -8.67
CA PRO A 12 14.85 8.28 -9.98
C PRO A 12 13.41 7.93 -10.39
N ASP A 13 12.94 6.74 -10.00
CA ASP A 13 11.56 6.29 -10.27
C ASP A 13 10.50 7.10 -9.51
N GLU A 14 10.88 7.88 -8.49
CA GLU A 14 9.99 8.73 -7.71
C GLU A 14 9.76 10.10 -8.37
N LYS A 15 10.52 10.43 -9.42
CA LYS A 15 10.47 11.75 -10.10
C LYS A 15 9.06 12.16 -10.51
N GLN A 16 8.30 11.26 -11.13
CA GLN A 16 6.95 11.56 -11.60
C GLN A 16 5.99 11.89 -10.44
N PHE A 17 6.19 11.25 -9.29
CA PHE A 17 5.39 11.54 -8.10
C PHE A 17 5.80 12.88 -7.47
N ILE A 18 7.10 13.16 -7.39
CA ILE A 18 7.62 14.45 -6.92
C ILE A 18 7.06 15.60 -7.74
N ASP A 19 7.11 15.51 -9.08
CA ASP A 19 6.56 16.53 -9.98
C ASP A 19 5.08 16.80 -9.68
N ARG A 20 4.31 15.74 -9.41
CA ARG A 20 2.90 15.85 -9.06
C ARG A 20 2.68 16.52 -7.70
N VAL A 21 3.51 16.20 -6.70
CA VAL A 21 3.43 16.85 -5.39
C VAL A 21 3.72 18.35 -5.53
N LEU A 22 4.75 18.72 -6.30
CA LEU A 22 5.06 20.11 -6.58
C LEU A 22 3.89 20.82 -7.28
N ASP A 23 3.26 20.19 -8.27
CA ASP A 23 2.06 20.73 -8.93
C ASP A 23 0.89 20.94 -7.95
N TRP A 24 0.69 20.01 -7.01
CA TRP A 24 -0.34 20.16 -5.98
C TRP A 24 -0.06 21.33 -5.05
N MET A 25 1.18 21.45 -4.58
CA MET A 25 1.61 22.53 -3.70
C MET A 25 1.50 23.89 -4.41
N ASP A 26 1.94 23.99 -5.66
CA ASP A 26 1.82 25.20 -6.47
C ASP A 26 0.35 25.62 -6.66
N ARG A 27 -0.59 24.67 -6.76
CA ARG A 27 -2.03 24.99 -6.82
C ARG A 27 -2.54 25.57 -5.52
N VAL A 28 -2.13 25.00 -4.39
CA VAL A 28 -2.53 25.48 -3.06
C VAL A 28 -2.01 26.90 -2.84
N GLU A 29 -0.75 27.16 -3.17
CA GLU A 29 -0.12 28.47 -2.99
C GLU A 29 -0.67 29.55 -3.93
N ASN A 30 -0.82 29.23 -5.22
CA ASN A 30 -1.22 30.24 -6.21
C ASN A 30 -2.73 30.51 -6.22
N ASN A 31 -3.56 29.52 -5.89
CA ASN A 31 -5.01 29.63 -5.98
C ASN A 31 -5.70 29.66 -4.60
N TYR A 32 -4.95 29.53 -3.51
CA TYR A 32 -5.49 29.41 -2.15
C TYR A 32 -6.58 28.33 -2.02
N SER A 33 -6.41 27.24 -2.79
CA SER A 33 -7.37 26.14 -2.89
C SER A 33 -6.90 24.91 -2.11
N VAL A 34 -7.84 24.10 -1.66
CA VAL A 34 -7.56 22.80 -1.04
C VAL A 34 -7.31 21.73 -2.12
N VAL A 35 -6.33 20.87 -1.91
CA VAL A 35 -6.05 19.73 -2.79
C VAL A 35 -6.12 18.44 -1.98
N THR A 36 -7.02 17.53 -2.39
CA THR A 36 -7.10 16.17 -1.86
C THR A 36 -6.40 15.20 -2.81
N THR A 37 -5.48 14.39 -2.27
CA THR A 37 -4.77 13.39 -3.06
C THR A 37 -5.65 12.17 -3.35
N TYR A 38 -5.22 11.37 -4.32
CA TYR A 38 -5.64 9.97 -4.39
C TYR A 38 -5.02 9.17 -3.22
N PHE A 39 -5.35 7.87 -3.09
CA PHE A 39 -4.72 7.02 -2.08
C PHE A 39 -3.23 6.86 -2.35
N LEU A 40 -2.43 7.46 -1.47
CA LEU A 40 -0.97 7.38 -1.44
C LEU A 40 -0.53 6.18 -0.62
N ASN A 41 0.55 5.55 -1.04
CA ASN A 41 1.26 4.60 -0.19
C ASN A 41 2.19 5.32 0.81
N PRO A 42 2.67 4.64 1.86
CA PRO A 42 3.52 5.27 2.88
C PRO A 42 4.76 5.99 2.33
N ARG A 43 5.39 5.47 1.28
CA ARG A 43 6.54 6.14 0.66
C ARG A 43 6.15 7.42 -0.06
N GLU A 44 5.00 7.42 -0.74
CA GLU A 44 4.44 8.63 -1.36
C GLU A 44 4.06 9.68 -0.30
N VAL A 45 3.52 9.26 0.85
CA VAL A 45 3.23 10.16 1.98
C VAL A 45 4.53 10.78 2.50
N GLU A 46 5.57 9.99 2.79
CA GLU A 46 6.88 10.50 3.24
C GLU A 46 7.46 11.56 2.30
N ILE A 47 7.39 11.32 0.99
CA ILE A 47 7.87 12.28 -0.02
C ILE A 47 7.04 13.56 0.05
N LEU A 48 5.71 13.45 0.08
CA LEU A 48 4.81 14.59 0.14
C LEU A 48 5.09 15.43 1.39
N GLU A 49 5.13 14.81 2.57
CA GLU A 49 5.41 15.50 3.84
C GLU A 49 6.77 16.19 3.82
N SER A 50 7.82 15.52 3.32
CA SER A 50 9.15 16.10 3.19
C SER A 50 9.19 17.36 2.32
N LEU A 51 8.36 17.41 1.27
CA LEU A 51 8.24 18.56 0.38
C LEU A 51 7.35 19.65 0.98
N ALA A 52 6.18 19.30 1.50
CA ALA A 52 5.22 20.22 2.12
C ALA A 52 5.82 20.96 3.32
N ASN A 53 6.57 20.26 4.18
CA ASN A 53 7.24 20.84 5.35
C ASN A 53 8.25 21.95 4.97
N LYS A 54 8.78 21.94 3.74
CA LYS A 54 9.70 22.99 3.26
C LYS A 54 8.98 24.26 2.81
N ARG A 55 7.66 24.23 2.65
CA ARG A 55 6.83 25.34 2.18
C ARG A 55 5.77 25.79 3.19
N GLU A 56 5.84 25.31 4.42
CA GLU A 56 4.93 25.70 5.52
C GLU A 56 3.42 25.49 5.18
N LEU A 57 3.12 24.54 4.28
CA LEU A 57 1.74 24.17 3.95
C LEU A 57 1.14 23.27 5.02
N GLN A 58 -0.17 23.43 5.28
CA GLN A 58 -0.89 22.51 6.15
C GLN A 58 -1.17 21.20 5.41
N ILE A 59 -1.00 20.10 6.15
CA ILE A 59 -1.34 18.76 5.69
C ILE A 59 -2.26 18.08 6.71
N PHE A 60 -3.25 17.35 6.21
CA PHE A 60 -4.13 16.51 7.02
C PHE A 60 -4.15 15.11 6.43
N SER A 61 -4.21 14.09 7.28
CA SER A 61 -4.08 12.70 6.88
C SER A 61 -5.29 11.86 7.28
N THR A 62 -5.75 10.97 6.40
CA THR A 62 -6.77 9.99 6.80
C THR A 62 -6.27 9.00 7.85
N GLN A 63 -4.96 8.95 8.14
CA GLN A 63 -4.43 8.14 9.25
C GLN A 63 -4.92 8.61 10.61
N ASP A 64 -5.32 9.88 10.73
CA ASP A 64 -5.93 10.44 11.94
C ASP A 64 -7.37 9.93 12.15
N ILE A 65 -7.96 9.33 11.10
CA ILE A 65 -9.34 8.82 11.09
C ILE A 65 -9.33 7.28 11.21
N ALA A 66 -8.48 6.61 10.43
CA ALA A 66 -8.39 5.15 10.41
C ALA A 66 -6.95 4.70 10.18
N GLN A 67 -6.51 3.68 10.91
CA GLN A 67 -5.18 3.08 10.72
C GLN A 67 -5.15 2.23 9.46
N THR A 68 -4.79 2.85 8.34
CA THR A 68 -4.64 2.21 7.03
C THR A 68 -3.23 2.41 6.48
N GLU A 69 -2.78 1.48 5.64
CA GLU A 69 -1.51 1.59 4.92
C GLU A 69 -1.61 2.61 3.79
N LEU A 70 -2.71 2.57 3.02
CA LEU A 70 -2.99 3.56 1.99
C LEU A 70 -3.81 4.71 2.58
N THR A 71 -3.40 5.93 2.26
CA THR A 71 -3.86 7.15 2.93
C THR A 71 -4.18 8.24 1.91
N LYS A 72 -5.20 9.05 2.17
CA LYS A 72 -5.40 10.30 1.44
C LYS A 72 -4.86 11.46 2.27
N ILE A 73 -4.23 12.42 1.60
CA ILE A 73 -3.70 13.63 2.20
C ILE A 73 -4.47 14.82 1.65
N ILE A 74 -4.82 15.76 2.52
CA ILE A 74 -5.26 17.10 2.13
C ILE A 74 -4.07 18.02 2.28
N ILE A 75 -3.74 18.77 1.23
CA ILE A 75 -2.80 19.90 1.27
C ILE A 75 -3.62 21.18 1.20
N ALA A 76 -3.41 22.10 2.14
CA ALA A 76 -4.23 23.29 2.26
C ALA A 76 -3.46 24.53 2.72
N PRO A 77 -4.00 25.75 2.47
CA PRO A 77 -3.48 26.99 3.03
C PRO A 77 -3.67 27.04 4.55
N GLU A 78 -2.90 27.89 5.24
CA GLU A 78 -2.89 28.02 6.71
C GLU A 78 -4.26 28.31 7.35
N PHE A 79 -5.15 29.01 6.64
CA PHE A 79 -6.47 29.37 7.15
C PHE A 79 -7.52 28.26 7.03
N TYR A 80 -7.20 27.15 6.34
CA TYR A 80 -8.16 26.07 6.14
C TYR A 80 -8.45 25.34 7.45
N GLN A 81 -9.72 24.99 7.65
CA GLN A 81 -10.15 24.15 8.76
C GLN A 81 -10.63 22.83 8.19
N LEU A 82 -10.13 21.73 8.73
CA LEU A 82 -10.42 20.40 8.23
C LEU A 82 -11.93 20.09 8.30
N ASP A 83 -12.53 19.87 7.13
CA ASP A 83 -13.73 19.06 6.99
C ASP A 83 -13.33 17.63 6.61
N VAL A 84 -13.75 16.64 7.40
CA VAL A 84 -13.46 15.23 7.14
C VAL A 84 -14.06 14.78 5.79
N ALA A 85 -15.15 15.40 5.34
CA ALA A 85 -15.76 15.09 4.05
C ALA A 85 -14.83 15.42 2.86
N ASP A 86 -13.90 16.38 3.02
CA ASP A 86 -13.01 16.82 1.95
C ASP A 86 -11.93 15.78 1.59
N PHE A 87 -11.73 14.77 2.45
CA PHE A 87 -10.89 13.62 2.09
C PHE A 87 -11.49 12.79 0.95
N ASP A 88 -12.77 12.97 0.60
CA ASP A 88 -13.43 12.20 -0.45
C ASP A 88 -13.21 10.68 -0.23
N ILE A 89 -13.38 10.22 1.00
CA ILE A 89 -13.15 8.83 1.39
C ILE A 89 -14.43 8.20 1.92
N ALA A 90 -14.68 6.97 1.53
CA ALA A 90 -15.78 6.17 2.03
C ALA A 90 -15.31 4.75 2.38
N LEU A 91 -15.85 4.19 3.47
CA LEU A 91 -15.69 2.79 3.82
C LEU A 91 -16.89 2.03 3.24
N LEU A 92 -16.64 1.14 2.29
CA LEU A 92 -17.68 0.30 1.70
C LEU A 92 -17.63 -1.10 2.27
N GLU A 93 -18.72 -1.55 2.87
CA GLU A 93 -18.93 -2.96 3.19
C GLU A 93 -19.55 -3.70 2.00
N ILE A 94 -18.93 -4.84 1.66
CA ILE A 94 -19.35 -5.73 0.58
C ILE A 94 -20.23 -6.82 1.19
N LEU A 95 -21.53 -6.75 0.95
CA LEU A 95 -22.50 -7.74 1.39
C LEU A 95 -22.57 -8.88 0.38
N TYR A 96 -22.42 -10.12 0.86
CA TYR A 96 -22.54 -11.34 0.06
C TYR A 96 -22.97 -12.52 0.94
N ALA A 97 -23.37 -13.62 0.30
CA ALA A 97 -23.81 -14.82 1.00
C ALA A 97 -22.61 -15.59 1.60
N LYS A 98 -22.02 -15.06 2.69
CA LYS A 98 -20.76 -15.52 3.32
C LYS A 98 -20.74 -16.98 3.78
N LYS A 99 -21.92 -17.62 3.92
CA LYS A 99 -22.04 -19.06 4.19
C LYS A 99 -21.58 -19.92 3.00
N PHE A 100 -21.70 -19.41 1.78
CA PHE A 100 -21.44 -20.15 0.54
C PHE A 100 -20.20 -19.65 -0.21
N TYR A 101 -19.78 -18.42 0.04
CA TYR A 101 -18.66 -17.79 -0.66
C TYR A 101 -17.64 -17.24 0.33
N GLN A 102 -16.38 -17.27 -0.07
CA GLN A 102 -15.30 -16.58 0.61
C GLN A 102 -14.59 -15.69 -0.40
N LEU A 103 -14.73 -14.37 -0.23
CA LEU A 103 -14.05 -13.42 -1.11
C LEU A 103 -12.56 -13.37 -0.77
N LYS A 104 -11.73 -13.31 -1.81
CA LYS A 104 -10.29 -13.05 -1.70
C LYS A 104 -10.00 -11.61 -2.07
N HIS A 105 -8.98 -11.03 -1.44
CA HIS A 105 -8.53 -9.66 -1.72
C HIS A 105 -8.29 -9.43 -3.22
N SER A 106 -7.67 -10.40 -3.91
CA SER A 106 -7.40 -10.29 -5.35
C SER A 106 -8.67 -10.26 -6.21
N GLN A 107 -9.75 -10.92 -5.78
CA GLN A 107 -11.02 -10.93 -6.51
C GLN A 107 -11.72 -9.58 -6.35
N ILE A 108 -11.75 -9.02 -5.14
CA ILE A 108 -12.29 -7.69 -4.89
C ILE A 108 -11.54 -6.67 -5.74
N LEU A 109 -10.21 -6.63 -5.62
CA LEU A 109 -9.39 -5.69 -6.38
C LEU A 109 -9.59 -5.85 -7.90
N GLY A 110 -9.59 -7.09 -8.40
CA GLY A 110 -9.80 -7.37 -9.82
C GLY A 110 -11.18 -6.93 -10.32
N SER A 111 -12.23 -7.11 -9.53
CA SER A 111 -13.58 -6.66 -9.88
C SER A 111 -13.69 -5.15 -9.92
N PHE A 112 -13.17 -4.44 -8.91
CA PHE A 112 -13.21 -2.97 -8.90
C PHE A 112 -12.48 -2.39 -10.11
N LEU A 113 -11.25 -2.83 -10.38
CA LEU A 113 -10.47 -2.32 -11.52
C LEU A 113 -11.08 -2.74 -12.86
N GLY A 114 -11.39 -4.02 -13.04
CA GLY A 114 -11.80 -4.58 -14.33
C GLY A 114 -13.22 -4.22 -14.75
N GLN A 115 -14.17 -4.11 -13.79
CA GLN A 115 -15.57 -3.85 -14.11
C GLN A 115 -15.91 -2.36 -14.16
N THR A 116 -15.09 -1.49 -13.58
CA THR A 116 -15.35 -0.03 -13.58
C THR A 116 -14.32 0.79 -14.33
N GLY A 117 -13.15 0.22 -14.64
CA GLY A 117 -12.08 0.92 -15.36
C GLY A 117 -11.35 1.99 -14.53
N ILE A 118 -11.62 2.07 -13.22
CA ILE A 118 -10.96 3.05 -12.35
C ILE A 118 -9.47 2.75 -12.17
N ARG A 119 -8.74 3.77 -11.73
CA ARG A 119 -7.32 3.62 -11.36
C ARG A 119 -7.21 2.96 -9.98
N ARG A 120 -6.12 2.21 -9.75
CA ARG A 120 -5.79 1.62 -8.44
C ARG A 120 -5.69 2.67 -7.33
N SER A 121 -5.27 3.89 -7.68
CA SER A 121 -5.14 5.02 -6.77
C SER A 121 -6.47 5.51 -6.19
N GLU A 122 -7.61 5.09 -6.77
CA GLU A 122 -8.95 5.42 -6.24
C GLU A 122 -9.46 4.41 -5.20
N LEU A 123 -8.66 3.38 -4.92
CA LEU A 123 -8.95 2.35 -3.92
C LEU A 123 -7.92 2.45 -2.80
N GLY A 124 -8.37 2.38 -1.56
CA GLY A 124 -7.52 2.24 -0.40
C GLY A 124 -7.29 0.76 -0.06
N ASP A 125 -7.25 0.49 1.23
CA ASP A 125 -7.08 -0.86 1.76
C ASP A 125 -8.34 -1.70 1.59
N ILE A 126 -8.15 -3.00 1.35
CA ILE A 126 -9.21 -4.00 1.33
C ILE A 126 -9.03 -4.86 2.57
N ILE A 127 -10.05 -4.86 3.41
CA ILE A 127 -10.03 -5.49 4.72
C ILE A 127 -10.95 -6.72 4.68
N LEU A 128 -10.42 -7.87 5.11
CA LEU A 128 -11.14 -9.14 5.13
C LEU A 128 -10.98 -9.77 6.51
N SER A 129 -12.09 -10.01 7.21
CA SER A 129 -12.08 -10.66 8.53
C SER A 129 -13.39 -11.40 8.74
N GLU A 130 -13.34 -12.66 9.21
CA GLU A 130 -14.52 -13.46 9.59
C GLU A 130 -15.68 -13.50 8.57
N GLY A 131 -15.35 -13.50 7.28
CA GLY A 131 -16.35 -13.51 6.20
C GLY A 131 -17.08 -12.17 6.02
N ARG A 132 -16.59 -11.08 6.62
CA ARG A 132 -16.87 -9.70 6.24
C ARG A 132 -15.79 -9.19 5.29
N ALA A 133 -16.16 -8.26 4.44
CA ALA A 133 -15.26 -7.61 3.51
C ALA A 133 -15.58 -6.12 3.43
N GLN A 134 -14.55 -5.30 3.64
CA GLN A 134 -14.64 -3.86 3.53
C GLN A 134 -13.54 -3.33 2.61
N VAL A 135 -13.78 -2.17 2.01
CA VAL A 135 -12.80 -1.49 1.15
C VAL A 135 -12.94 0.01 1.29
N PHE A 136 -11.81 0.70 1.48
CA PHE A 136 -11.75 2.15 1.37
C PHE A 136 -11.76 2.55 -0.10
N VAL A 137 -12.55 3.56 -0.45
CA VAL A 137 -12.66 4.05 -1.83
C VAL A 137 -12.78 5.56 -1.88
N SER A 138 -12.49 6.15 -3.05
CA SER A 138 -12.85 7.54 -3.32
C SER A 138 -14.38 7.68 -3.34
N LYS A 139 -14.93 8.57 -2.50
CA LYS A 139 -16.38 8.69 -2.24
C LYS A 139 -17.17 9.07 -3.49
N HIS A 140 -16.61 9.93 -4.34
CA HIS A 140 -17.24 10.30 -5.61
C HIS A 140 -17.48 9.11 -6.58
N LEU A 141 -16.87 7.94 -6.34
CA LEU A 141 -17.04 6.74 -7.18
C LEU A 141 -18.05 5.72 -6.61
N LEU A 142 -18.69 6.01 -5.48
CA LEU A 142 -19.63 5.09 -4.83
C LEU A 142 -20.73 4.59 -5.78
N GLU A 143 -21.34 5.51 -6.53
CA GLU A 143 -22.41 5.18 -7.47
C GLU A 143 -21.92 4.26 -8.60
N ILE A 144 -20.71 4.50 -9.12
CA ILE A 144 -20.08 3.66 -10.15
C ILE A 144 -19.90 2.23 -9.62
N PHE A 145 -19.43 2.06 -8.38
CA PHE A 145 -19.27 0.73 -7.79
C PHE A 145 -20.61 0.02 -7.59
N GLN A 146 -21.58 0.73 -7.03
CA GLN A 146 -22.91 0.18 -6.77
C GLN A 146 -23.63 -0.23 -8.07
N ASN A 147 -23.49 0.55 -9.14
CA ASN A 147 -24.17 0.29 -10.41
C ASN A 147 -23.48 -0.80 -11.24
N ASN A 148 -22.14 -0.83 -11.27
CA ASN A 148 -21.42 -1.70 -12.19
C ASN A 148 -21.00 -3.05 -11.58
N ILE A 149 -20.69 -3.09 -10.27
CA ILE A 149 -20.17 -4.30 -9.65
C ILE A 149 -21.32 -5.08 -9.00
N LYS A 150 -21.94 -5.99 -9.76
CA LYS A 150 -22.99 -6.89 -9.23
C LYS A 150 -22.46 -8.24 -8.75
N LYS A 151 -21.24 -8.61 -9.17
CA LYS A 151 -20.60 -9.88 -8.81
C LYS A 151 -19.10 -9.72 -8.58
N ILE A 152 -18.60 -10.39 -7.55
CA ILE A 152 -17.17 -10.55 -7.27
C ILE A 152 -16.86 -12.05 -7.23
N GLY A 153 -16.05 -12.52 -8.18
CA GLY A 153 -15.93 -13.95 -8.45
C GLY A 153 -17.29 -14.55 -8.81
N SER A 154 -17.72 -15.57 -8.09
CA SER A 154 -19.05 -16.19 -8.25
C SER A 154 -20.12 -15.61 -7.32
N ALA A 155 -19.74 -14.76 -6.36
CA ALA A 155 -20.67 -14.20 -5.39
C ALA A 155 -21.39 -12.98 -5.96
N THR A 156 -22.73 -12.96 -5.88
CA THR A 156 -23.50 -11.72 -6.02
C THR A 156 -23.23 -10.83 -4.82
N VAL A 157 -22.98 -9.54 -5.08
CA VAL A 157 -22.62 -8.57 -4.06
C VAL A 157 -23.54 -7.35 -4.06
N GLN A 158 -23.62 -6.70 -2.91
CA GLN A 158 -24.17 -5.36 -2.72
C GLN A 158 -23.18 -4.54 -1.89
N PHE A 159 -23.20 -3.22 -2.05
CA PHE A 159 -22.34 -2.33 -1.27
C PHE A 159 -23.17 -1.44 -0.36
N VAL A 160 -22.67 -1.24 0.86
CA VAL A 160 -23.24 -0.32 1.84
C VAL A 160 -22.12 0.54 2.38
N GLU A 161 -22.28 1.87 2.33
CA GLU A 161 -21.37 2.80 2.99
C GLU A 161 -21.51 2.64 4.50
N LYS A 162 -20.38 2.57 5.20
CA LYS A 162 -20.30 2.39 6.64
C LYS A 162 -19.52 3.55 7.28
N PRO A 163 -19.90 3.95 8.52
CA PRO A 163 -19.06 4.82 9.32
C PRO A 163 -17.68 4.18 9.58
N PHE A 164 -16.64 4.99 9.76
CA PHE A 164 -15.28 4.47 9.97
C PHE A 164 -15.13 3.72 11.29
N GLU A 165 -15.99 3.99 12.26
CA GLU A 165 -16.08 3.28 13.54
C GLU A 165 -16.54 1.83 13.37
N GLU A 166 -17.18 1.49 12.24
CA GLU A 166 -17.54 0.11 11.88
C GLU A 166 -16.45 -0.62 11.08
N LEU A 167 -15.25 -0.03 10.96
CA LEU A 167 -14.10 -0.68 10.35
C LEU A 167 -13.81 -2.00 11.06
N ILE A 168 -13.71 -3.08 10.28
CA ILE A 168 -13.38 -4.38 10.86
C ILE A 168 -11.93 -4.39 11.34
N GLU A 169 -11.74 -4.85 12.57
CA GLU A 169 -10.41 -5.15 13.08
C GLU A 169 -9.84 -6.37 12.34
N THR A 170 -8.62 -6.24 11.85
CA THR A 170 -7.88 -7.38 11.32
C THR A 170 -6.91 -7.89 12.35
N GLU A 171 -7.00 -9.19 12.65
CA GLU A 171 -5.84 -9.92 13.10
C GLU A 171 -4.97 -10.16 11.86
N ALA A 172 -4.01 -9.27 11.59
CA ALA A 172 -3.00 -9.55 10.59
C ALA A 172 -2.29 -10.84 11.03
N ALA A 173 -2.51 -11.94 10.30
CA ALA A 173 -1.85 -13.21 10.53
C ALA A 173 -0.38 -13.12 10.07
N SER A 174 0.40 -12.26 10.73
CA SER A 174 1.84 -12.18 10.56
C SER A 174 2.50 -13.23 11.44
N VAL A 175 3.63 -13.75 10.98
CA VAL A 175 4.39 -14.75 11.72
C VAL A 175 5.83 -14.28 11.83
N MET A 176 6.34 -14.28 13.05
CA MET A 176 7.74 -14.00 13.34
C MET A 176 8.59 -15.22 12.96
N LYS A 177 9.64 -15.00 12.16
CA LYS A 177 10.56 -16.06 11.72
C LYS A 177 11.99 -15.56 11.71
N VAL A 178 12.90 -16.41 12.20
CA VAL A 178 14.34 -16.22 11.99
C VAL A 178 14.77 -16.99 10.74
N VAL A 179 15.43 -16.29 9.82
CA VAL A 179 15.88 -16.81 8.54
C VAL A 179 17.41 -16.73 8.45
N LEU A 180 18.03 -17.74 7.84
CA LEU A 180 19.48 -17.82 7.65
C LEU A 180 19.83 -17.63 6.17
N VAL A 181 20.47 -16.52 5.83
CA VAL A 181 20.90 -16.22 4.45
C VAL A 181 22.41 -16.06 4.37
N SER A 182 23.01 -16.37 3.23
CA SER A 182 24.45 -16.18 3.03
C SER A 182 24.86 -14.73 2.72
N SER A 183 23.89 -13.83 2.56
CA SER A 183 24.08 -12.37 2.45
C SER A 183 22.71 -11.68 2.45
N MET A 184 22.66 -10.38 2.75
CA MET A 184 21.48 -9.50 2.71
C MET A 184 20.91 -9.25 1.28
N ARG A 185 21.07 -10.17 0.34
CA ARG A 185 20.53 -9.99 -1.01
C ARG A 185 19.04 -10.32 -1.05
N ILE A 186 18.26 -9.48 -1.71
CA ILE A 186 16.81 -9.63 -1.83
C ILE A 186 16.39 -10.98 -2.40
N ASP A 187 17.12 -11.52 -3.40
CA ASP A 187 16.83 -12.83 -4.00
C ASP A 187 16.95 -13.99 -2.99
N LYS A 188 17.96 -13.93 -2.12
CA LYS A 188 18.20 -14.93 -1.06
C LYS A 188 17.19 -14.81 0.06
N ILE A 189 16.85 -13.59 0.46
CA ILE A 189 15.85 -13.32 1.51
C ILE A 189 14.48 -13.85 1.08
N ILE A 190 14.03 -13.52 -0.13
CA ILE A 190 12.75 -14.02 -0.69
C ILE A 190 12.75 -15.55 -0.74
N ALA A 191 13.79 -16.16 -1.33
CA ALA A 191 13.88 -17.60 -1.49
C ALA A 191 13.85 -18.35 -0.15
N SER A 192 14.63 -17.89 0.83
CA SER A 192 14.72 -18.55 2.13
C SER A 192 13.48 -18.32 3.00
N THR A 193 12.81 -17.18 2.87
CA THR A 193 11.66 -16.83 3.70
C THR A 193 10.39 -17.55 3.25
N PHE A 194 10.14 -17.56 1.93
CA PHE A 194 8.99 -18.23 1.32
C PHE A 194 9.25 -19.70 0.93
N GLU A 195 10.46 -20.22 1.19
CA GLU A 195 10.84 -21.62 0.93
C GLU A 195 10.67 -22.01 -0.55
N ILE A 196 11.09 -21.11 -1.44
CA ILE A 196 11.08 -21.31 -2.89
C ILE A 196 12.50 -21.40 -3.45
N SER A 197 12.64 -21.90 -4.68
CA SER A 197 13.93 -21.89 -5.34
C SER A 197 14.42 -20.45 -5.58
N ARG A 198 15.74 -20.26 -5.53
CA ARG A 198 16.36 -18.96 -5.84
C ARG A 198 16.04 -18.51 -7.27
N ASN A 199 15.97 -19.44 -8.21
CA ASN A 199 15.59 -19.13 -9.59
C ASN A 199 14.16 -18.58 -9.67
N LEU A 200 13.21 -19.12 -8.89
CA LEU A 200 11.86 -18.58 -8.84
C LEU A 200 11.85 -17.15 -8.27
N ALA A 201 12.59 -16.90 -7.19
CA ALA A 201 12.72 -15.55 -6.62
C ALA A 201 13.30 -14.54 -7.63
N VAL A 202 14.35 -14.93 -8.36
CA VAL A 202 14.95 -14.11 -9.43
C VAL A 202 13.96 -13.83 -10.55
N ASN A 203 13.23 -14.85 -11.01
CA ASN A 203 12.20 -14.67 -12.04
C ASN A 203 11.09 -13.71 -11.58
N MET A 204 10.72 -13.72 -10.30
CA MET A 204 9.74 -12.77 -9.74
C MET A 204 10.25 -11.33 -9.72
N LEU A 205 11.53 -11.10 -9.40
CA LEU A 205 12.17 -9.78 -9.50
C LEU A 205 12.12 -9.29 -10.95
N GLN A 206 12.60 -10.10 -11.90
CA GLN A 206 12.62 -9.77 -13.32
C GLN A 206 11.22 -9.54 -13.92
N SER A 207 10.20 -10.20 -13.37
CA SER A 207 8.80 -10.04 -13.80
C SER A 207 8.06 -8.90 -13.10
N ARG A 208 8.77 -7.98 -12.40
CA ARG A 208 8.18 -6.84 -11.65
C ARG A 208 7.09 -7.27 -10.68
N LYS A 209 7.33 -8.39 -9.99
CA LYS A 209 6.44 -8.93 -8.95
C LYS A 209 6.95 -8.64 -7.54
N VAL A 210 8.09 -7.97 -7.42
CA VAL A 210 8.72 -7.66 -6.14
C VAL A 210 8.85 -6.16 -6.00
N LYS A 211 8.44 -5.66 -4.84
CA LYS A 211 8.66 -4.28 -4.43
C LYS A 211 9.46 -4.24 -3.14
N LEU A 212 10.37 -3.29 -3.03
CA LEU A 212 11.06 -2.92 -1.79
C LEU A 212 10.61 -1.51 -1.43
N ASN A 213 10.02 -1.34 -0.24
CA ASN A 213 9.52 -0.04 0.22
C ASN A 213 8.68 0.67 -0.88
N TYR A 214 7.72 -0.07 -1.45
CA TYR A 214 6.80 0.37 -2.52
C TYR A 214 7.40 0.58 -3.92
N LEU A 215 8.72 0.59 -4.05
CA LEU A 215 9.44 0.70 -5.33
C LEU A 215 9.66 -0.67 -5.98
N GLU A 216 9.49 -0.75 -7.30
CA GLU A 216 9.75 -2.00 -8.04
C GLU A 216 11.25 -2.27 -8.13
N ILE A 217 11.66 -3.49 -7.78
CA ILE A 217 13.07 -3.90 -7.83
C ILE A 217 13.22 -5.09 -8.77
N GLU A 218 14.06 -4.93 -9.80
CA GLU A 218 14.40 -6.00 -10.74
C GLU A 218 15.76 -6.64 -10.42
N LYS A 219 16.64 -5.90 -9.75
CA LYS A 219 18.02 -6.29 -9.49
C LYS A 219 18.09 -7.35 -8.39
N LYS A 220 18.47 -8.59 -8.76
CA LYS A 220 18.56 -9.74 -7.84
C LYS A 220 19.52 -9.55 -6.67
N ASP A 221 20.54 -8.73 -6.84
CA ASP A 221 21.61 -8.48 -5.89
C ASP A 221 21.42 -7.20 -5.08
N PHE A 222 20.23 -6.59 -5.14
CA PHE A 222 19.89 -5.48 -4.26
C PHE A 222 20.05 -5.90 -2.79
N THR A 223 20.75 -5.08 -2.02
CA THR A 223 21.00 -5.29 -0.59
C THR A 223 19.82 -4.76 0.21
N VAL A 224 19.25 -5.62 1.06
CA VAL A 224 18.13 -5.29 1.94
C VAL A 224 18.69 -4.90 3.31
N GLU A 225 18.08 -3.91 3.94
CA GLU A 225 18.48 -3.37 5.23
C GLU A 225 17.44 -3.65 6.32
N GLN A 226 17.82 -3.36 7.56
CA GLN A 226 16.88 -3.42 8.67
C GLN A 226 15.80 -2.37 8.49
N GLY A 227 14.53 -2.74 8.71
CA GLY A 227 13.38 -1.87 8.50
C GLY A 227 12.76 -1.99 7.10
N ASP A 228 13.41 -2.64 6.14
CA ASP A 228 12.86 -2.79 4.81
C ASP A 228 11.60 -3.67 4.76
N LEU A 229 10.65 -3.26 3.92
CA LEU A 229 9.46 -4.01 3.58
C LEU A 229 9.55 -4.56 2.15
N ILE A 230 9.61 -5.88 2.03
CA ILE A 230 9.61 -6.58 0.75
C ILE A 230 8.19 -7.10 0.48
N SER A 231 7.54 -6.61 -0.58
CA SER A 231 6.26 -7.12 -1.06
C SER A 231 6.46 -8.01 -2.28
N VAL A 232 6.00 -9.27 -2.20
CA VAL A 232 6.13 -10.26 -3.28
C VAL A 232 4.75 -10.71 -3.75
N ARG A 233 4.36 -10.28 -4.95
CA ARG A 233 3.04 -10.54 -5.54
C ARG A 233 2.76 -12.04 -5.59
N GLY A 234 1.68 -12.46 -4.95
CA GLY A 234 1.24 -13.85 -4.90
C GLY A 234 1.87 -14.70 -3.79
N LEU A 235 2.87 -14.19 -3.06
CA LEU A 235 3.46 -14.88 -1.89
C LEU A 235 3.15 -14.17 -0.58
N GLY A 236 3.29 -12.85 -0.52
CA GLY A 236 3.05 -12.09 0.70
C GLY A 236 4.06 -10.97 0.90
N ARG A 237 4.28 -10.57 2.16
CA ARG A 237 5.22 -9.53 2.58
C ARG A 237 6.23 -10.06 3.59
N ILE A 238 7.41 -9.44 3.59
CA ILE A 238 8.48 -9.68 4.55
C ILE A 238 8.91 -8.30 5.08
N LYS A 239 8.78 -8.08 6.39
CA LYS A 239 9.38 -6.92 7.07
C LYS A 239 10.64 -7.38 7.77
N ILE A 240 11.78 -6.76 7.44
CA ILE A 240 13.05 -7.06 8.12
C ILE A 240 13.06 -6.30 9.45
N LEU A 241 13.02 -7.03 10.55
CA LEU A 241 12.95 -6.42 11.88
C LEU A 241 14.33 -6.21 12.47
N ARG A 242 15.16 -7.25 12.51
CA ARG A 242 16.49 -7.20 13.14
C ARG A 242 17.49 -8.10 12.43
N ILE A 243 18.74 -7.65 12.37
CA ILE A 243 19.89 -8.47 11.99
C ILE A 243 20.54 -8.97 13.28
N LEU A 244 20.43 -10.28 13.55
CA LEU A 244 20.85 -10.91 14.81
C LEU A 244 22.33 -11.36 14.81
N GLY A 245 23.11 -10.92 13.81
CA GLY A 245 24.51 -11.28 13.61
C GLY A 245 24.71 -12.52 12.74
N GLU A 246 25.87 -13.14 12.85
CA GLU A 246 26.29 -14.22 11.95
C GLU A 246 26.45 -15.58 12.65
N THR A 247 26.22 -16.65 11.90
CA THR A 247 26.55 -18.01 12.31
C THR A 247 28.06 -18.25 12.19
N LYS A 248 28.57 -19.28 12.89
CA LYS A 248 29.96 -19.76 12.72
C LYS A 248 30.34 -20.13 11.27
N LYS A 249 29.35 -20.37 10.40
CA LYS A 249 29.53 -20.69 8.97
C LYS A 249 29.32 -19.47 8.05
N GLY A 250 29.33 -18.25 8.59
CA GLY A 250 29.22 -17.00 7.83
C GLY A 250 27.83 -16.68 7.26
N LYS A 251 26.78 -17.40 7.67
CA LYS A 251 25.40 -17.02 7.34
C LYS A 251 24.88 -15.94 8.29
N GLN A 252 24.19 -14.93 7.75
CA GLN A 252 23.48 -13.92 8.51
C GLN A 252 22.17 -14.47 9.06
N LYS A 253 21.90 -14.18 10.34
CA LYS A 253 20.65 -14.46 11.05
C LYS A 253 19.78 -13.22 11.02
N ILE A 254 18.59 -13.33 10.46
CA ILE A 254 17.67 -12.20 10.30
C ILE A 254 16.33 -12.57 10.92
N GLU A 255 15.83 -11.71 11.81
CA GLU A 255 14.46 -11.77 12.29
C GLU A 255 13.55 -10.98 11.34
N CYS A 256 12.52 -11.65 10.85
CA CYS A 256 11.55 -11.07 9.93
C CYS A 256 10.13 -11.33 10.43
N GLU A 257 9.25 -10.37 10.18
CA GLU A 257 7.81 -10.58 10.20
C GLU A 257 7.33 -10.94 8.80
N ILE A 258 6.51 -11.99 8.69
CA ILE A 258 6.03 -12.51 7.40
C ILE A 258 4.51 -12.50 7.38
N THR A 259 3.94 -11.76 6.43
CA THR A 259 2.51 -11.78 6.13
C THR A 259 2.29 -12.61 4.87
N LYS A 260 1.70 -13.80 4.97
CA LYS A 260 1.45 -14.65 3.79
C LYS A 260 0.12 -14.29 3.15
N ASN A 261 0.09 -14.24 1.82
CA ASN A 261 -1.19 -14.27 1.11
C ASN A 261 -1.82 -15.63 1.37
N HIS A 262 -3.08 -15.69 1.84
CA HIS A 262 -3.81 -16.95 2.03
C HIS A 262 -3.90 -17.73 0.72
N LYS A 263 -2.91 -18.59 0.47
CA LYS A 263 -3.02 -19.79 -0.36
C LYS A 263 -2.92 -20.97 0.59
N LYS A 264 -4.07 -21.38 1.16
CA LYS A 264 -4.21 -22.80 1.43
C LYS A 264 -4.41 -23.48 0.08
N ARG A 265 -3.54 -24.45 -0.19
CA ARG A 265 -3.68 -25.43 -1.27
C ARG A 265 -5.06 -26.07 -1.20
#